data_AF-A0A1I2S0N9-F1
#
_entry.id   AF-A0A1I2S0N9-F1
#
_cell.length_a   1.000
_cell.length_b   1.000
_cell.length_c   1.000
_cell.angle_alpha   90.00
_cell.angle_beta   90.00
_cell.angle_gamma   90.00
#
_symmetry.space_group_name_H-M   'P 1'
#
loop_
_entity.id
_entity.type
_entity.pdbx_description
1 polymer ?
#
loop_
_entity_poly.entity_id
_entity_poly.type
_entity_poly.pdbx_seq_one_letter_code
_entity_poly.pdbx_strand_id
1 'polypeptide(L)'
;MFEQFSSGYYLGRLYVEPYDGEVPAIHRTDHERVNEELYADEGVTRLDAPLVMKLEQAHIPVLGDEAVPSGTLAVPSSFADESLPDDRDVLLAKRERAAELLRYSGYKFGDDAAVT
;
A
#
# COMPACT_ATOMS: atom_id res chain seq x y z
N MET A 1 -2.85 -12.85 0.02
CA MET A 1 -4.24 -12.70 -0.46
C MET A 1 -5.01 -11.93 0.59
N PHE A 2 -5.78 -10.92 0.20
CA PHE A 2 -6.55 -10.08 1.11
C PHE A 2 -7.99 -10.60 1.22
N GLU A 3 -8.55 -10.59 2.42
CA GLU A 3 -9.90 -11.06 2.73
C GLU A 3 -10.79 -9.91 3.19
N GLN A 4 -12.10 -9.98 2.92
CA GLN A 4 -13.01 -8.92 3.39
C GLN A 4 -13.11 -8.93 4.91
N PHE A 5 -12.69 -7.82 5.52
CA PHE A 5 -12.69 -7.67 6.98
C PHE A 5 -13.80 -6.74 7.47
N SER A 6 -14.03 -5.62 6.76
CA SER A 6 -15.06 -4.65 7.11
C SER A 6 -15.65 -3.97 5.88
N SER A 7 -16.58 -3.04 6.10
CA SER A 7 -17.11 -2.19 5.04
C SER A 7 -16.01 -1.41 4.32
N GLY A 8 -14.99 -0.94 5.04
CA GLY A 8 -13.93 -0.07 4.51
C GLY A 8 -12.56 -0.73 4.31
N TYR A 9 -12.36 -1.98 4.76
CA TYR A 9 -11.04 -2.63 4.71
C TYR A 9 -11.11 -4.11 4.32
N TYR A 10 -10.06 -4.55 3.65
CA TYR A 10 -9.63 -5.94 3.58
C TYR A 10 -8.51 -6.19 4.60
N LEU A 11 -8.37 -7.43 5.08
CA LEU A 11 -7.28 -7.88 5.94
C LEU A 11 -6.35 -8.79 5.13
N GLY A 12 -5.05 -8.58 5.26
CA GLY A 12 -4.04 -9.46 4.70
C GLY A 12 -2.86 -9.58 5.65
N ARG A 13 -1.98 -10.54 5.37
CA ARG A 13 -0.74 -10.73 6.10
C ARG A 13 0.43 -10.58 5.14
N LEU A 14 1.40 -9.75 5.51
CA LEU A 14 2.59 -9.45 4.72
C LEU A 14 3.82 -9.55 5.61
N TYR A 15 4.96 -9.92 5.03
CA TYR A 15 6.24 -9.76 5.69
C TYR A 15 6.59 -8.27 5.67
N VAL A 16 6.78 -7.65 6.83
CA VAL A 16 7.09 -6.22 6.90
C VAL A 16 8.56 -6.04 7.24
N GLU A 17 9.27 -5.26 6.41
CA GLU A 17 10.69 -5.00 6.62
C GLU A 17 11.02 -3.50 6.51
N PRO A 18 11.96 -3.00 7.34
CA PRO A 18 12.49 -1.66 7.17
C PRO A 18 13.34 -1.56 5.90
N TYR A 19 13.28 -0.43 5.21
CA TYR A 19 14.16 -0.12 4.10
C TYR A 19 14.54 1.36 4.04
N ASP A 20 15.52 1.69 3.20
CA ASP A 20 16.14 3.02 3.12
C ASP A 20 15.42 4.02 2.18
N GLY A 21 14.26 3.67 1.63
CA GLY A 21 13.50 4.59 0.78
C GLY A 21 12.50 5.46 1.55
N GLU A 22 11.93 6.43 0.83
CA GLU A 22 11.10 7.47 1.43
C GLU A 22 9.60 7.11 1.50
N VAL A 23 9.13 6.18 0.66
CA VAL A 23 7.69 5.88 0.50
C VAL A 23 7.43 4.39 0.65
N PRO A 24 6.55 3.93 1.55
CA PRO A 24 6.25 2.51 1.68
C PRO A 24 5.91 1.84 0.34
N ALA A 25 6.38 0.60 0.15
CA ALA A 25 6.24 -0.08 -1.12
C ALA A 25 6.01 -1.59 -0.96
N ILE A 26 5.32 -2.18 -1.92
CA ILE A 26 5.25 -3.62 -2.15
C ILE A 26 5.77 -3.95 -3.54
N HIS A 27 5.99 -5.23 -3.84
CA HIS A 27 6.41 -5.63 -5.18
C HIS A 27 5.47 -5.09 -6.27
N ARG A 28 6.03 -4.50 -7.34
CA ARG A 28 5.25 -3.85 -8.42
C ARG A 28 4.14 -4.74 -8.99
N THR A 29 4.42 -6.00 -9.29
CA THR A 29 3.38 -6.90 -9.83
C THR A 29 2.27 -7.19 -8.81
N ASP A 30 2.58 -7.24 -7.51
CA ASP A 30 1.57 -7.43 -6.46
C ASP A 30 0.71 -6.16 -6.34
N HIS A 31 1.32 -4.99 -6.44
CA HIS A 31 0.64 -3.70 -6.44
C HIS A 31 -0.35 -3.55 -7.61
N GLU A 32 0.11 -3.84 -8.82
CA GLU A 32 -0.73 -3.78 -10.02
C GLU A 32 -1.90 -4.75 -9.94
N ARG A 33 -1.62 -5.98 -9.48
CA ARG A 33 -2.66 -7.01 -9.30
C ARG A 33 -3.70 -6.60 -8.26
N VAL A 34 -3.28 -6.05 -7.12
CA VAL A 34 -4.21 -5.57 -6.10
C VAL A 34 -5.05 -4.41 -6.62
N ASN A 35 -4.45 -3.51 -7.40
CA ASN A 35 -5.20 -2.43 -8.04
C ASN A 35 -6.24 -2.97 -9.04
N GLU A 36 -5.85 -3.92 -9.88
CA GLU A 36 -6.76 -4.56 -10.85
C GLU A 36 -7.90 -5.30 -10.16
N GLU A 37 -7.61 -6.09 -9.11
CA GLU A 37 -8.62 -6.93 -8.48
C GLU A 37 -9.54 -6.14 -7.53
N LEU A 38 -9.03 -5.11 -6.84
CA LEU A 38 -9.74 -4.46 -5.73
C LEU A 38 -10.03 -2.97 -5.92
N TYR A 39 -9.29 -2.29 -6.81
CA TYR A 39 -9.46 -0.85 -7.07
C TYR A 39 -10.03 -0.56 -8.45
N ALA A 40 -10.13 -1.58 -9.32
CA ALA A 40 -10.73 -1.40 -10.63
C ALA A 40 -12.20 -1.00 -10.55
N ASP A 41 -12.61 -0.16 -11.50
CA ASP A 41 -14.01 0.17 -11.76
C ASP A 41 -14.40 -0.20 -13.19
N GLU A 42 -15.63 0.16 -13.58
CA GLU A 42 -16.19 -0.16 -14.90
C GLU A 42 -15.46 0.55 -16.08
N GLY A 43 -14.33 1.25 -15.84
CA GLY A 43 -13.54 1.98 -16.83
C GLY A 43 -12.05 1.65 -16.85
N VAL A 44 -11.24 2.57 -17.41
CA VAL A 44 -9.78 2.44 -17.47
C VAL A 44 -9.22 2.64 -16.06
N THR A 45 -8.73 1.56 -15.46
CA THR A 45 -8.16 1.57 -14.11
C THR A 45 -6.66 1.82 -14.16
N ARG A 46 -6.21 2.76 -13.32
CA ARG A 46 -4.79 2.98 -13.05
C ARG A 46 -4.26 1.88 -12.13
N LEU A 47 -3.31 1.10 -12.61
CA LEU A 47 -2.65 0.03 -11.84
C LEU A 47 -1.50 0.55 -10.96
N ASP A 48 -1.07 1.79 -11.22
CA ASP A 48 -0.05 2.55 -10.50
C ASP A 48 -0.66 3.46 -9.41
N ALA A 49 -1.99 3.43 -9.23
CA ALA A 49 -2.62 4.21 -8.17
C ALA A 49 -2.14 3.73 -6.78
N PRO A 50 -1.75 4.65 -5.89
CA PRO A 50 -1.28 4.27 -4.56
C PRO A 50 -2.35 3.49 -3.80
N LEU A 51 -1.96 2.34 -3.27
CA LEU A 51 -2.75 1.61 -2.30
C LEU A 51 -2.67 2.35 -0.95
N VAL A 52 -3.73 2.29 -0.15
CA VAL A 52 -3.65 2.78 1.24
C VAL A 52 -3.76 1.60 2.17
N MET A 53 -2.65 1.30 2.84
CA MET A 53 -2.59 0.26 3.86
C MET A 53 -2.58 0.89 5.25
N LYS A 54 -3.14 0.18 6.21
CA LYS A 54 -3.01 0.51 7.62
C LYS A 54 -2.17 -0.56 8.30
N LEU A 55 -1.05 -0.12 8.85
CA LEU A 55 -0.14 -0.92 9.67
C LEU A 55 -0.21 -0.35 11.09
N GLU A 56 -0.52 -1.20 12.07
CA GLU A 56 -0.74 -0.80 13.46
C GLU A 56 -1.77 0.34 13.57
N GLN A 57 -1.32 1.57 13.84
CA GLN A 57 -2.17 2.75 14.01
C GLN A 57 -2.09 3.74 12.84
N ALA A 58 -1.21 3.52 11.87
CA ALA A 58 -0.92 4.48 10.80
C ALA A 58 -1.48 4.03 9.45
N HIS A 59 -2.13 4.95 8.74
CA HIS A 59 -2.46 4.80 7.32
C HIS A 59 -1.32 5.31 6.47
N ILE A 60 -0.80 4.46 5.60
CA ILE A 60 0.33 4.74 4.74
C ILE A 60 -0.05 4.53 3.27
N PRO A 61 0.27 5.49 2.38
CA PRO A 61 0.29 5.25 0.95
C PRO A 61 1.39 4.24 0.62
N VAL A 62 1.07 3.26 -0.22
CA VAL A 62 1.96 2.19 -0.63
C VAL A 62 2.04 2.17 -2.15
N LEU A 63 3.27 2.22 -2.68
CA LEU A 63 3.56 2.19 -4.11
C LEU A 63 4.07 0.82 -4.56
N GLY A 64 4.19 0.63 -5.88
CA GLY A 64 4.79 -0.54 -6.49
C GLY A 64 6.26 -0.34 -6.83
N ASP A 65 7.13 -1.18 -6.28
CA ASP A 65 8.58 -1.18 -6.53
C ASP A 65 9.05 -2.59 -6.93
N GLU A 66 9.88 -2.70 -7.97
CA GLU A 66 10.44 -3.98 -8.44
C GLU A 66 11.56 -4.51 -7.53
N ALA A 67 12.16 -3.65 -6.71
CA ALA A 67 13.20 -4.04 -5.77
C ALA A 67 12.66 -4.75 -4.53
N VAL A 68 11.37 -4.58 -4.21
CA VAL A 68 10.73 -5.18 -3.04
C VAL A 68 10.31 -6.62 -3.34
N PRO A 69 10.68 -7.61 -2.51
CA PRO A 69 10.23 -8.98 -2.72
C PRO A 69 8.70 -9.13 -2.73
N SER A 70 8.18 -10.05 -3.54
CA SER A 70 6.75 -10.36 -3.53
C SER A 70 6.30 -10.88 -2.16
N GLY A 71 5.13 -10.44 -1.71
CA GLY A 71 4.63 -10.73 -0.36
C GLY A 71 5.23 -9.88 0.76
N THR A 72 6.09 -8.92 0.44
CA THR A 72 6.74 -8.03 1.40
C THR A 72 6.20 -6.59 1.31
N LEU A 73 6.03 -5.96 2.46
CA LEU A 73 5.78 -4.53 2.62
C LEU A 73 7.06 -3.88 3.17
N ALA A 74 7.75 -3.16 2.31
CA ALA A 74 8.89 -2.34 2.69
C ALA A 74 8.40 -1.02 3.29
N VAL A 75 8.83 -0.69 4.51
CA VAL A 75 8.48 0.56 5.20
C VAL A 75 9.72 1.39 5.53
N PRO A 76 9.69 2.72 5.39
CA PRO A 76 10.83 3.54 5.78
C PRO A 76 11.20 3.30 7.24
N SER A 77 12.48 3.38 7.59
CA SER A 77 12.95 3.08 8.96
C SER A 77 12.26 3.91 10.06
N SER A 78 11.69 5.07 9.73
CA SER A 78 10.91 5.89 10.65
C SER A 78 9.59 5.25 11.10
N PHE A 79 9.05 4.30 10.33
CA PHE A 79 7.86 3.52 10.67
C PHE A 79 8.21 2.19 11.35
N ALA A 80 9.48 1.80 11.31
CA ALA A 80 9.94 0.55 11.87
C ALA A 80 10.25 0.70 13.36
N ASP A 81 9.82 -0.30 14.12
CA ASP A 81 10.20 -0.48 15.52
C ASP A 81 11.11 -1.71 15.67
N GLU A 82 11.60 -1.94 16.88
CA GLU A 82 12.54 -3.03 17.21
C GLU A 82 12.00 -4.44 16.97
N SER A 83 10.70 -4.59 16.72
CA SER A 83 10.06 -5.87 16.40
C SER A 83 9.94 -6.16 14.90
N LEU A 84 10.56 -5.35 14.03
CA LEU A 84 10.71 -5.63 12.59
C LEU A 84 12.14 -6.09 12.25
N PRO A 85 12.32 -6.96 11.24
CA PRO A 85 11.29 -7.44 10.30
C PRO A 85 10.48 -8.63 10.84
N ASP A 86 9.18 -8.68 10.53
CA ASP A 86 8.27 -9.76 10.97
C ASP A 86 6.98 -9.81 10.11
N ASP A 87 6.26 -10.94 10.15
CA ASP A 87 4.95 -11.07 9.51
C ASP A 87 3.88 -10.27 10.27
N ARG A 88 3.24 -9.30 9.60
CA ARG A 88 2.20 -8.45 10.19
C ARG A 88 0.88 -8.53 9.47
N ASP A 89 -0.17 -8.39 10.26
CA ASP A 89 -1.51 -8.12 9.77
C ASP A 89 -1.58 -6.68 9.26
N VAL A 90 -2.06 -6.52 8.03
CA VAL A 90 -2.19 -5.24 7.33
C VAL A 90 -3.62 -5.09 6.85
N LEU A 91 -4.20 -3.93 7.11
CA LEU A 91 -5.53 -3.59 6.61
C LEU A 91 -5.41 -2.77 5.33
N LEU A 92 -5.82 -3.34 4.20
CA LEU A 92 -5.91 -2.62 2.94
C LEU A 92 -7.24 -1.86 2.88
N ALA A 93 -7.18 -0.54 2.76
CA ALA A 93 -8.37 0.28 2.56
C ALA A 93 -9.00 -0.04 1.20
N LYS A 94 -10.33 -0.14 1.18
CA LYS A 94 -11.08 -0.22 -0.09
C LYS A 94 -10.94 1.10 -0.85
N ARG A 95 -11.10 1.03 -2.18
CA ARG A 95 -10.95 2.15 -3.12
C ARG A 95 -11.52 3.50 -2.62
N GLU A 96 -12.80 3.53 -2.23
CA GLU A 96 -13.45 4.76 -1.76
C GLU A 96 -12.79 5.31 -0.50
N ARG A 97 -12.48 4.43 0.46
CA ARG A 97 -11.82 4.81 1.71
C ARG A 97 -10.39 5.29 1.48
N ALA A 98 -9.66 4.65 0.58
CA ALA A 98 -8.33 5.07 0.18
C ALA A 98 -8.35 6.45 -0.46
N ALA A 99 -9.30 6.71 -1.36
CA ALA A 99 -9.47 8.02 -1.99
C ALA A 99 -9.77 9.13 -0.97
N GLU A 100 -10.59 8.87 0.05
CA GLU A 100 -10.80 9.82 1.16
C GLU A 100 -9.50 10.10 1.94
N LEU A 101 -8.76 9.05 2.32
CA LEU A 101 -7.55 9.17 3.11
C LEU A 101 -6.45 9.94 2.37
N LEU A 102 -6.26 9.67 1.07
CA LEU A 102 -5.29 10.37 0.22
C LEU A 102 -5.63 11.86 0.07
N ARG A 103 -6.92 12.21 -0.03
CA ARG A 103 -7.36 13.62 -0.06
C ARG A 103 -7.01 14.36 1.22
N TYR A 104 -7.16 13.72 2.39
CA TYR A 104 -6.87 14.36 3.67
C TYR A 104 -5.37 14.44 4.00
N SER A 105 -4.55 13.52 3.48
CA SER A 105 -3.09 13.58 3.65
C SER A 105 -2.41 14.62 2.75
N GLY A 106 -3.17 15.29 1.87
CA GLY A 106 -2.62 16.24 0.90
C GLY A 106 -1.93 15.56 -0.29
N TYR A 107 -2.09 14.24 -0.44
CA TYR A 107 -1.55 13.50 -1.57
C TYR A 107 -2.29 13.89 -2.86
N LYS A 108 -1.57 14.49 -3.81
CA LYS A 108 -2.14 14.84 -5.12
C LYS A 108 -1.98 13.65 -6.06
N PHE A 109 -3.10 13.05 -6.46
CA PHE A 109 -3.12 12.02 -7.50
C PHE A 109 -2.44 12.54 -8.77
N GLY A 110 -1.34 11.91 -9.18
CA GLY A 110 -0.68 12.14 -10.47
C GLY A 110 0.66 12.85 -10.46
N ASP A 111 1.40 12.91 -9.35
CA ASP A 111 2.77 13.46 -9.31
C ASP A 111 3.86 12.37 -9.46
N ASP A 112 3.62 11.39 -10.35
CA ASP A 112 4.65 10.42 -10.79
C ASP A 112 5.67 11.06 -11.76
N ALA A 113 5.89 12.37 -11.64
CA ALA A 113 6.93 13.11 -12.35
C ALA A 113 8.19 13.31 -11.49
N ALA A 114 8.27 12.71 -10.31
CA ALA A 114 9.39 12.85 -9.38
C ALA A 114 10.03 11.51 -8.98
N VAL A 115 10.40 10.70 -9.97
CA VAL A 115 11.54 9.78 -9.83
C VAL A 115 12.40 9.95 -11.07
N THR A 116 13.40 10.83 -10.98
CA THR A 116 14.52 10.97 -11.93
C THR A 116 15.78 10.50 -11.25
#